data_AF-A0A081RTQ3-F1
#
_entry.id   AF-A0A081RTQ3-F1
#
_cell.length_a   1.000
_cell.length_b   1.000
_cell.length_c   1.000
_cell.angle_alpha   90.00
_cell.angle_beta   90.00
_cell.angle_gamma   90.00
#
_symmetry.space_group_name_H-M   'P 1'
#
loop_
_entity.id
_entity.type
_entity.pdbx_description
1 polymer ?
#
loop_
_entity_poly.entity_id
_entity_poly.type
_entity_poly.pdbx_seq_one_letter_code
_entity_poly.pdbx_strand_id
1 'polypeptide(L)'
;MNILNNTINFIMISLFLVSMFLLLFLFVFYGIKKTSFIEIREKYTQNGFFIPQIIYVISFFGFFGSYYLSCFFYQTITGKKTIISRFYIGNSIPQEAYEFAKSIPKKLSSIMIIYYYLFSISIFSFTLSSILALLYKYLTNT
;
A
#
# COMPACT_ATOMS: atom_id res chain seq x y z
N MET A 1 -17.13 -2.46 33.59
CA MET A 1 -15.78 -2.05 33.14
C MET A 1 -14.93 -3.22 32.63
N ASN A 2 -14.83 -4.35 33.36
CA ASN A 2 -13.98 -5.49 32.95
C ASN A 2 -14.29 -6.09 31.56
N ILE A 3 -15.57 -6.25 31.20
CA ILE A 3 -15.93 -6.84 29.89
C ILE A 3 -15.49 -5.94 28.73
N LEU A 4 -15.73 -4.62 28.83
CA LEU A 4 -15.33 -3.66 27.79
C LEU A 4 -13.81 -3.63 27.61
N ASN A 5 -13.06 -3.55 28.72
CA ASN A 5 -11.59 -3.52 28.67
C ASN A 5 -11.03 -4.82 28.07
N ASN A 6 -11.59 -5.98 28.44
CA ASN A 6 -11.18 -7.27 27.87
C ASN A 6 -11.47 -7.36 26.37
N THR A 7 -12.63 -6.87 25.93
CA THR A 7 -12.99 -6.83 24.50
C THR A 7 -12.06 -5.93 23.71
N ILE A 8 -11.77 -4.71 24.20
CA ILE A 8 -10.84 -3.78 23.56
C ILE A 8 -9.45 -4.41 23.44
N ASN A 9 -8.95 -5.02 24.52
CA ASN A 9 -7.65 -5.68 24.54
C ASN A 9 -7.58 -6.83 23.51
N PHE A 10 -8.62 -7.67 23.45
CA PHE A 10 -8.69 -8.76 22.49
C PHE A 10 -8.68 -8.27 21.03
N ILE A 11 -9.48 -7.23 20.72
CA ILE A 11 -9.53 -6.64 19.37
C ILE A 11 -8.18 -6.01 19.02
N MET A 12 -7.59 -5.25 19.95
CA MET A 12 -6.28 -4.62 19.78
C MET A 12 -5.20 -5.64 19.40
N ILE A 13 -5.09 -6.73 20.18
CA ILE A 13 -4.11 -7.79 19.94
C ILE A 13 -4.38 -8.49 18.61
N SER A 14 -5.65 -8.80 18.32
CA SER A 14 -6.04 -9.47 17.07
C SER A 14 -5.66 -8.65 15.84
N LEU A 15 -5.97 -7.34 15.84
CA LEU A 15 -5.61 -6.43 14.76
C LEU A 15 -4.09 -6.29 14.60
N PHE A 16 -3.35 -6.23 15.71
CA PHE A 16 -1.88 -6.20 15.68
C PHE A 16 -1.32 -7.46 15.01
N LEU A 17 -1.76 -8.64 15.45
CA LEU A 17 -1.31 -9.93 14.89
C LEU A 17 -1.65 -10.05 13.40
N VAL A 18 -2.87 -9.67 12.98
CA VAL A 18 -3.25 -9.64 11.57
C VAL A 18 -2.34 -8.69 10.77
N SER A 19 -2.05 -7.49 11.29
CA SER A 19 -1.18 -6.54 10.61
C SER A 19 0.24 -7.08 10.40
N MET A 20 0.81 -7.73 11.42
CA MET A 20 2.16 -8.30 11.38
C MET A 20 2.22 -9.52 10.44
N PHE A 21 1.21 -10.38 10.48
CA PHE A 21 1.11 -11.52 9.56
C PHE A 21 1.04 -11.05 8.10
N LEU A 22 0.25 -10.02 7.82
CA LEU A 22 0.17 -9.43 6.49
C LEU A 22 1.49 -8.80 6.05
N LEU A 23 2.21 -8.10 6.94
CA LEU A 23 3.54 -7.55 6.61
C LEU A 23 4.54 -8.66 6.27
N LEU A 24 4.55 -9.75 7.04
CA LEU A 24 5.43 -10.88 6.77
C LEU A 24 5.10 -11.54 5.43
N PHE A 25 3.82 -11.79 5.17
CA PHE A 25 3.35 -12.29 3.88
C PHE A 25 3.77 -11.37 2.73
N LEU A 26 3.55 -10.06 2.88
CA LEU A 26 3.93 -9.05 1.89
C LEU A 26 5.45 -9.03 1.66
N PHE A 27 6.25 -9.20 2.70
CA PHE A 27 7.71 -9.23 2.60
C PHE A 27 8.18 -10.39 1.72
N VAL A 28 7.65 -11.59 1.96
CA VAL A 28 7.90 -12.77 1.13
C VAL A 28 7.37 -12.56 -0.29
N PHE A 29 6.14 -12.05 -0.42
CA PHE A 29 5.52 -11.76 -1.72
C PHE A 29 6.36 -10.77 -2.55
N TYR A 30 6.85 -9.70 -1.93
CA TYR A 30 7.76 -8.74 -2.54
C TYR A 30 9.04 -9.43 -3.00
N GLY A 31 9.66 -10.24 -2.14
CA GLY A 31 10.87 -10.99 -2.51
C GLY A 31 10.69 -11.84 -3.77
N ILE A 32 9.57 -12.58 -3.85
CA ILE A 32 9.24 -13.42 -5.00
C ILE A 32 8.89 -12.59 -6.25
N LYS A 33 8.24 -11.43 -6.09
CA LYS A 33 7.74 -10.59 -7.19
C LYS A 33 8.59 -9.36 -7.50
N LYS A 34 9.79 -9.25 -6.91
CA LYS A 34 10.67 -8.08 -7.04
C LYS A 34 10.88 -7.65 -8.50
N THR A 35 11.09 -8.61 -9.40
CA THR A 35 11.29 -8.35 -10.82
C THR A 35 10.08 -7.70 -11.48
N SER A 36 8.85 -8.05 -11.06
CA SER A 36 7.63 -7.46 -11.61
C SER A 36 7.46 -5.98 -11.27
N PHE A 37 7.95 -5.52 -10.11
CA PHE A 37 7.95 -4.09 -9.76
C PHE A 37 8.94 -3.30 -10.62
N ILE A 38 10.10 -3.89 -10.92
CA ILE A 38 11.10 -3.29 -11.81
C ILE A 38 10.56 -3.23 -13.24
N GLU A 39 10.02 -4.35 -13.73
CA GLU A 39 9.50 -4.50 -15.09
C GLU A 39 8.37 -3.51 -15.37
N ILE A 40 7.39 -3.36 -14.48
CA ILE A 40 6.28 -2.43 -14.71
C ILE A 40 6.74 -0.97 -14.71
N ARG A 41 7.70 -0.61 -13.85
CA ARG A 41 8.28 0.73 -13.80
C ARG A 41 9.02 1.03 -15.09
N GLU A 42 9.91 0.14 -15.51
CA GLU A 42 10.70 0.29 -16.73
C GLU A 42 9.80 0.39 -17.95
N LYS A 43 8.84 -0.53 -18.08
CA LYS A 43 7.86 -0.52 -19.16
C LYS A 43 7.10 0.80 -19.25
N TYR A 44 6.68 1.35 -18.12
CA TYR A 44 6.00 2.65 -18.08
C TYR A 44 6.91 3.80 -18.52
N THR A 45 8.14 3.86 -18.00
CA THR A 45 9.11 4.92 -18.34
C THR A 45 9.66 4.83 -19.75
N GLN A 46 9.87 3.62 -20.29
CA GLN A 46 10.35 3.38 -21.66
C GLN A 46 9.31 3.81 -22.72
N ASN A 47 8.02 3.82 -22.35
CA ASN A 47 6.96 4.34 -23.21
C ASN A 47 6.80 5.88 -23.10
N GLY A 48 7.77 6.56 -22.47
CA GLY A 48 7.80 8.02 -22.38
C GLY A 48 6.94 8.62 -21.25
N PHE A 49 6.30 7.78 -20.43
CA PHE A 49 5.48 8.27 -19.33
C PHE A 49 6.29 8.52 -18.06
N PHE A 50 5.95 9.61 -17.38
CA PHE A 50 6.64 10.06 -16.18
C PHE A 50 5.98 9.51 -14.90
N ILE A 51 6.80 8.94 -14.02
CA ILE A 51 6.43 8.64 -12.63
C ILE A 51 6.90 9.82 -11.78
N PRO A 52 6.06 10.38 -10.89
CA PRO A 52 6.47 11.46 -9.98
C PRO A 52 7.82 11.17 -9.33
N GLN A 53 8.75 12.12 -9.41
CA GLN A 53 10.16 11.94 -8.99
C GLN A 53 10.30 11.32 -7.60
N ILE A 54 9.50 11.77 -6.63
CA ILE A 54 9.52 11.23 -5.27
C ILE A 54 9.11 9.75 -5.23
N ILE A 55 8.08 9.37 -5.98
CA ILE A 55 7.63 7.97 -6.08
C ILE A 55 8.68 7.14 -6.83
N TYR A 56 9.27 7.69 -7.88
CA TYR A 56 10.33 7.03 -8.64
C TYR A 56 11.54 6.71 -7.75
N VAL A 57 12.07 7.69 -7.00
CA VAL A 57 13.20 7.50 -6.07
C VAL A 57 12.84 6.50 -4.97
N ILE A 58 11.68 6.68 -4.32
CA ILE A 58 11.23 5.78 -3.25
C ILE A 58 11.06 4.35 -3.76
N SER A 59 10.69 4.14 -5.03
CA SER A 59 10.53 2.79 -5.60
C SER A 59 11.79 1.92 -5.52
N PHE A 60 12.98 2.53 -5.40
CA PHE A 60 14.24 1.81 -5.24
C PHE A 60 14.50 1.36 -3.79
N PHE A 61 13.74 1.83 -2.80
CA PHE A 61 13.86 1.44 -1.38
C PHE A 61 13.20 0.08 -1.05
N GLY A 62 13.07 -0.78 -2.05
CA GLY A 62 12.68 -2.16 -1.88
C GLY A 62 11.24 -2.36 -1.42
N PHE A 63 11.05 -3.11 -0.33
CA PHE A 63 9.75 -3.53 0.19
C PHE A 63 8.79 -2.36 0.45
N PHE A 64 9.20 -1.39 1.26
CA PHE A 64 8.40 -0.20 1.58
C PHE A 64 8.26 0.72 0.37
N GLY A 65 9.32 0.84 -0.45
CA GLY A 65 9.31 1.64 -1.67
C GLY A 65 8.27 1.18 -2.69
N SER A 66 8.12 -0.14 -2.81
CA SER A 66 7.19 -0.80 -3.72
C SER A 66 5.73 -0.51 -3.39
N TYR A 67 5.42 -0.11 -2.15
CA TYR A 67 4.08 0.31 -1.77
C TYR A 67 3.67 1.60 -2.50
N TYR A 68 4.54 2.62 -2.49
CA TYR A 68 4.27 3.89 -3.16
C TYR A 68 4.16 3.72 -4.68
N LEU A 69 5.01 2.88 -5.26
CA LEU A 69 4.90 2.50 -6.67
C LEU A 69 3.56 1.81 -6.97
N SER A 70 3.13 0.92 -6.08
CA SER A 70 1.84 0.21 -6.19
C SER A 70 0.65 1.16 -6.06
N CYS A 71 0.72 2.16 -5.19
CA CYS A 71 -0.29 3.22 -5.07
C CYS A 71 -0.42 4.02 -6.37
N PHE A 72 0.70 4.36 -7.00
CA PHE A 72 0.72 5.02 -8.30
C PHE A 72 0.07 4.17 -9.39
N PHE A 73 0.51 2.92 -9.53
CA PHE A 73 -0.03 2.04 -10.55
C PHE A 73 -1.48 1.63 -10.30
N TYR A 74 -1.89 1.45 -9.04
CA TYR A 74 -3.30 1.24 -8.71
C TYR A 74 -4.18 2.37 -9.26
N GLN A 75 -3.77 3.63 -9.06
CA GLN A 75 -4.51 4.77 -9.59
C GLN A 75 -4.50 4.81 -11.12
N THR A 76 -3.34 4.64 -11.76
CA THR A 76 -3.27 4.76 -13.22
C THR A 76 -3.98 3.62 -13.93
N ILE A 77 -3.94 2.40 -13.37
CA ILE A 77 -4.62 1.23 -13.94
C ILE A 77 -6.13 1.31 -13.73
N THR A 78 -6.58 1.69 -12.53
CA THR A 78 -8.01 1.65 -12.17
C THR A 78 -8.75 2.97 -12.38
N GLY A 79 -8.03 4.08 -12.57
CA GLY A 79 -8.58 5.44 -12.56
C GLY A 79 -9.02 5.93 -11.17
N LYS A 80 -8.90 5.13 -10.12
CA LYS A 80 -9.35 5.49 -8.76
C LYS A 80 -8.26 6.29 -8.04
N LYS A 81 -8.61 7.51 -7.62
CA LYS A 81 -7.70 8.36 -6.84
C LYS A 81 -7.43 7.72 -5.47
N THR A 82 -6.15 7.64 -5.11
CA THR A 82 -5.70 7.20 -3.76
C THR A 82 -5.52 8.42 -2.84
N ILE A 83 -5.31 8.21 -1.54
CA ILE A 83 -4.97 9.31 -0.64
C ILE A 83 -3.64 9.95 -1.05
N ILE A 84 -2.66 9.11 -1.40
CA ILE A 84 -1.34 9.51 -1.90
C ILE A 84 -1.46 10.31 -3.21
N SER A 85 -2.50 10.07 -4.02
CA SER A 85 -2.66 10.77 -5.29
C SER A 85 -2.84 12.27 -5.16
N ARG A 86 -3.53 12.71 -4.11
CA ARG A 86 -3.77 14.12 -3.84
C ARG A 86 -2.49 14.86 -3.46
N PHE A 87 -1.56 14.16 -2.80
CA PHE A 87 -0.34 14.77 -2.28
C PHE A 87 0.84 14.66 -3.26
N TYR A 88 0.97 13.54 -3.97
CA TYR A 88 2.22 13.21 -4.68
C TYR A 88 2.08 12.92 -6.17
N ILE A 89 0.87 12.62 -6.65
CA ILE A 89 0.65 12.17 -8.03
C ILE A 89 0.13 13.31 -8.91
N GLY A 90 -0.48 14.33 -8.31
CA GLY A 90 -0.98 15.52 -9.02
C GLY A 90 -2.14 15.20 -9.96
N ASN A 91 -2.81 16.24 -10.46
CA ASN A 91 -3.82 16.09 -11.52
C ASN A 91 -3.19 16.06 -12.93
N SER A 92 -1.86 15.90 -13.03
CA SER A 92 -1.08 16.14 -14.25
C SER A 92 -0.70 14.87 -15.03
N ILE A 93 -1.26 13.70 -14.67
CA ILE A 93 -1.05 12.49 -15.48
C ILE A 93 -1.90 12.63 -16.76
N PRO A 94 -1.28 12.59 -17.96
CA PRO A 94 -2.00 12.71 -19.22
C PRO A 94 -2.87 11.46 -19.47
N GLN A 95 -3.94 11.61 -20.25
CA GLN A 95 -4.94 10.55 -20.46
C GLN A 95 -4.31 9.31 -21.10
N GLU A 96 -3.38 9.51 -22.03
CA GLU A 96 -2.61 8.49 -22.73
C GLU A 96 -1.87 7.58 -21.75
N ALA A 97 -1.43 8.12 -20.61
CA ALA A 97 -0.75 7.33 -19.59
C ALA A 97 -1.71 6.41 -18.81
N TYR A 98 -2.98 6.80 -18.65
CA TYR A 98 -4.03 5.94 -18.09
C TYR A 98 -4.41 4.83 -19.09
N GLU A 99 -4.50 5.16 -20.37
CA GLU A 99 -4.79 4.19 -21.43
C GLU A 99 -3.66 3.15 -21.54
N PHE A 100 -2.41 3.60 -21.52
CA PHE A 100 -1.26 2.71 -21.48
C PHE A 100 -1.23 1.86 -20.19
N ALA A 101 -1.50 2.44 -19.02
CA ALA A 101 -1.54 1.68 -17.78
C ALA A 101 -2.57 0.54 -17.83
N LYS A 102 -3.71 0.74 -18.48
CA LYS A 102 -4.72 -0.31 -18.70
C LYS A 102 -4.27 -1.40 -19.67
N SER A 103 -3.37 -1.10 -20.60
CA SER A 103 -2.82 -2.08 -21.55
C SER A 103 -1.66 -2.90 -20.97
N ILE A 104 -1.17 -2.57 -19.77
CA ILE A 104 -0.16 -3.36 -19.05
C ILE A 104 -0.67 -4.79 -18.84
N PRO A 105 0.17 -5.83 -19.07
CA PRO A 105 -0.21 -7.22 -18.88
C PRO A 105 -0.90 -7.47 -17.53
N LYS A 106 -2.04 -8.17 -17.57
CA LYS A 106 -2.88 -8.44 -16.39
C LYS A 106 -2.10 -9.02 -15.21
N LYS A 107 -1.07 -9.82 -15.49
CA LYS A 107 -0.16 -10.38 -14.47
C LYS A 107 0.54 -9.29 -13.66
N LEU A 108 1.12 -8.29 -14.33
CA LEU A 108 1.87 -7.20 -13.67
C LEU A 108 0.92 -6.25 -12.93
N SER A 109 -0.19 -5.87 -13.58
CA SER A 109 -1.18 -4.99 -12.96
C SER A 109 -1.80 -5.61 -11.70
N SER A 110 -2.10 -6.91 -11.73
CA SER A 110 -2.64 -7.61 -10.56
C SER A 110 -1.66 -7.64 -9.39
N ILE A 111 -0.35 -7.76 -9.65
CA ILE A 111 0.67 -7.70 -8.59
C ILE A 111 0.63 -6.34 -7.89
N MET A 112 0.61 -5.23 -8.65
CA MET A 112 0.54 -3.88 -8.05
C MET A 112 -0.75 -3.68 -7.24
N ILE A 113 -1.89 -4.12 -7.78
CA ILE A 113 -3.19 -3.98 -7.12
C ILE A 113 -3.25 -4.80 -5.83
N ILE A 114 -2.83 -6.07 -5.87
CA ILE A 114 -2.80 -6.94 -4.68
C ILE A 114 -1.87 -6.35 -3.62
N TYR A 115 -0.68 -5.92 -4.03
CA TYR A 115 0.29 -5.34 -3.11
C TYR A 115 -0.25 -4.06 -2.45
N TYR A 116 -0.88 -3.17 -3.24
CA TYR A 116 -1.55 -1.98 -2.72
C TYR A 116 -2.59 -2.31 -1.65
N TYR A 117 -3.52 -3.24 -1.94
CA TYR A 117 -4.60 -3.56 -1.01
C TYR A 117 -4.09 -4.20 0.28
N LEU A 118 -3.26 -5.24 0.15
CA LEU A 118 -2.75 -5.96 1.31
C LEU A 118 -1.90 -5.05 2.22
N PHE A 119 -1.05 -4.22 1.63
CA PHE A 119 -0.22 -3.29 2.39
C PHE A 119 -1.08 -2.20 3.06
N SER A 120 -2.08 -1.67 2.37
CA SER A 120 -2.99 -0.67 2.94
C SER A 120 -3.82 -1.24 4.10
N ILE A 121 -4.31 -2.48 3.97
CA ILE A 121 -5.03 -3.19 5.04
C ILE A 121 -4.09 -3.39 6.24
N SER A 122 -2.86 -3.82 5.99
CA SER A 122 -1.87 -4.01 7.05
C SER A 122 -1.58 -2.72 7.83
N ILE A 123 -1.29 -1.60 7.14
CA ILE A 123 -1.09 -0.29 7.78
C ILE A 123 -2.34 0.12 8.56
N PHE A 124 -3.53 -0.05 7.97
CA PHE A 124 -4.79 0.33 8.61
C PHE A 124 -5.03 -0.46 9.90
N SER A 125 -4.87 -1.78 9.87
CA SER A 125 -4.99 -2.65 11.05
C SER A 125 -3.98 -2.29 12.13
N PHE A 126 -2.73 -2.01 11.75
CA PHE A 126 -1.69 -1.58 12.69
C PHE A 126 -2.03 -0.23 13.36
N THR A 127 -2.49 0.74 12.56
CA THR A 127 -2.87 2.07 13.05
C THR A 127 -4.06 1.98 14.00
N LEU A 128 -5.07 1.20 13.64
CA LEU A 128 -6.26 1.00 14.47
C LEU A 128 -5.90 0.30 15.79
N SER A 129 -5.04 -0.72 15.75
CA SER A 129 -4.52 -1.37 16.96
C SER A 129 -3.77 -0.37 17.87
N SER A 130 -2.94 0.50 17.28
CA SER A 130 -2.20 1.53 18.03
C SER A 130 -3.14 2.54 18.72
N ILE A 131 -4.20 2.96 18.04
CA ILE A 131 -5.23 3.83 18.63
C ILE A 131 -5.96 3.13 19.79
N LEU A 132 -6.31 1.85 19.62
CA LEU A 132 -6.93 1.06 20.68
C LEU A 132 -6.00 0.85 21.88
N ALA A 133 -4.69 0.73 21.66
CA ALA A 133 -3.71 0.65 22.74
C ALA A 133 -3.66 1.94 23.58
N LEU A 134 -3.72 3.09 22.92
CA LEU A 134 -3.80 4.39 23.61
C LEU A 134 -5.11 4.52 24.40
N LEU A 135 -6.24 4.10 23.81
CA LEU A 135 -7.54 4.10 24.48
C LEU A 135 -7.57 3.16 25.68
N TYR A 136 -7.03 1.94 25.54
CA TYR A 136 -6.96 0.96 26.62
C TYR A 136 -6.11 1.48 27.79
N LYS A 137 -4.97 2.11 27.50
CA LYS A 137 -4.13 2.76 28.51
C LYS A 137 -4.88 3.88 29.23
N TYR A 138 -5.65 4.70 28.50
CA TYR A 138 -6.45 5.76 29.10
C TYR A 138 -7.51 5.19 30.06
N LEU A 139 -8.25 4.15 29.64
CA LEU A 139 -9.33 3.52 30.42
C LEU A 139 -8.87 2.70 31.63
N THR A 140 -7.59 2.34 31.71
CA THR A 140 -7.02 1.52 32.80
C THR A 140 -6.18 2.31 33.79
N ASN A 141 -5.70 3.49 33.38
CA ASN A 141 -4.99 4.43 34.26
C ASN A 141 -5.92 5.45 34.95
N THR A 142 -7.19 5.52 34.55
CA THR A 142 -8.28 6.24 35.24
C THR A 142 -9.09 5.29 36.11
#